data_AF-A0A3B8XEP8-F1
#
_entry.id   AF-A0A3B8XEP8-F1
#
_cell.length_a   1.000
_cell.length_b   1.000
_cell.length_c   1.000
_cell.angle_alpha   90.00
_cell.angle_beta   90.00
_cell.angle_gamma   90.00
#
_symmetry.space_group_name_H-M   'P 1'
#
loop_
_entity.id
_entity.type
_entity.pdbx_description
1 polymer ?
#
loop_
_entity_poly.entity_id
_entity_poly.type
_entity_poly.pdbx_seq_one_letter_code
_entity_poly.pdbx_strand_id
1 'polypeptide(L)'
;MPFAFAFDAAGRLIVTEAGSSSVTSYNINSDGSLTVVDPSVGNHQAATCWVTAARGYFFVANAGSADLSGYAINSAGALSLINGSQVAATTGGGPIDLAVSSDGQYLYVESGGTGTVDEFRVNIDGTLGAIGVVAAARGLEGIVAI
;
A
#
# COMPACT_ATOMS: atom_id res chain seq x y z
N MET A 1 1.18 -15.31 0.70
CA MET A 1 1.64 -15.43 -0.70
C MET A 1 2.14 -14.06 -1.08
N PRO A 2 3.46 -13.86 -1.16
CA PRO A 2 4.05 -12.58 -1.50
C PRO A 2 3.56 -12.12 -2.87
N PHE A 3 3.25 -10.84 -3.02
CA PHE A 3 2.79 -10.28 -4.30
C PHE A 3 3.65 -9.10 -4.74
N ALA A 4 3.68 -8.02 -3.96
CA ALA A 4 4.47 -6.83 -4.24
C ALA A 4 5.35 -6.48 -3.04
N PHE A 5 6.34 -5.61 -3.27
CA PHE A 5 7.17 -5.09 -2.19
C PHE A 5 7.55 -3.63 -2.44
N ALA A 6 7.84 -2.92 -1.36
CA ALA A 6 8.44 -1.60 -1.35
C ALA A 6 9.62 -1.57 -0.36
N PHE A 7 10.44 -0.53 -0.46
CA PHE A 7 11.50 -0.28 0.51
C PHE A 7 11.09 0.83 1.47
N ASP A 8 11.48 0.69 2.73
CA ASP A 8 11.47 1.82 3.66
C ASP A 8 12.77 2.64 3.56
N ALA A 9 12.81 3.76 4.30
CA ALA A 9 13.97 4.65 4.31
C ALA A 9 15.24 4.02 4.93
N ALA A 10 15.11 2.92 5.67
CA ALA A 10 16.21 2.15 6.23
C ALA A 10 16.68 1.01 5.29
N GLY A 11 16.06 0.84 4.13
CA GLY A 11 16.39 -0.21 3.16
C GLY A 11 15.76 -1.58 3.49
N ARG A 12 14.75 -1.63 4.35
CA ARG A 12 13.99 -2.85 4.66
C ARG A 12 12.94 -3.11 3.61
N LEU A 13 12.67 -4.39 3.32
CA LEU A 13 11.59 -4.81 2.44
C LEU A 13 10.28 -4.85 3.20
N ILE A 14 9.25 -4.23 2.64
CA ILE A 14 7.87 -4.31 3.08
C ILE A 14 7.09 -5.05 1.99
N VAL A 15 6.53 -6.20 2.32
CA VAL A 15 6.00 -7.14 1.33
C VAL A 15 4.52 -7.38 1.60
N THR A 16 3.69 -7.33 0.56
CA THR A 16 2.27 -7.67 0.66
C THR A 16 2.05 -9.16 0.50
N GLU A 17 1.16 -9.69 1.31
CA GLU A 17 0.80 -11.10 1.32
C GLU A 17 -0.66 -11.28 0.89
N ALA A 18 -0.90 -11.39 -0.41
CA ALA A 18 -2.25 -11.43 -0.98
C ALA A 18 -3.14 -12.54 -0.42
N GLY A 19 -2.55 -13.71 -0.15
CA GLY A 19 -3.28 -14.87 0.37
C GLY A 19 -3.71 -14.75 1.84
N SER A 20 -3.02 -13.95 2.65
CA SER A 20 -3.31 -13.78 4.09
C SER A 20 -3.85 -12.40 4.44
N SER A 21 -3.99 -11.50 3.46
CA SER A 21 -4.38 -10.11 3.66
C SER A 21 -3.56 -9.45 4.77
N SER A 22 -2.24 -9.42 4.55
CA SER A 22 -1.28 -8.94 5.53
C SER A 22 -0.05 -8.32 4.87
N VAL A 23 0.78 -7.69 5.69
CA VAL A 23 2.09 -7.16 5.30
C VAL A 23 3.17 -7.78 6.19
N THR A 24 4.31 -8.09 5.59
CA THR A 24 5.50 -8.62 6.25
C THR A 24 6.66 -7.65 6.07
N SER A 25 7.63 -7.68 6.99
CA SER A 25 8.84 -6.85 6.88
C SER A 25 10.11 -7.67 7.05
N TYR A 26 11.17 -7.28 6.32
CA TYR A 26 12.44 -8.00 6.31
C TYR A 26 13.62 -7.04 6.30
N ASN A 27 14.68 -7.41 7.02
CA ASN A 27 16.01 -6.85 6.82
C ASN A 27 16.69 -7.58 5.67
N ILE A 28 17.46 -6.84 4.86
CA ILE A 28 18.39 -7.42 3.90
C ILE A 28 19.76 -7.49 4.57
N ASN A 29 20.27 -8.71 4.73
CA ASN A 29 21.61 -8.96 5.25
C ASN A 29 22.66 -8.56 4.21
N SER A 30 23.92 -8.37 4.64
CA SER A 30 25.02 -7.99 3.76
C SER A 30 25.31 -9.00 2.63
N ASP A 31 24.88 -10.25 2.78
CA ASP A 31 25.01 -11.31 1.77
C ASP A 31 23.78 -11.38 0.84
N GLY A 32 22.82 -10.46 0.99
CA GLY A 32 21.58 -10.40 0.22
C GLY A 32 20.47 -11.32 0.74
N SER A 33 20.70 -12.11 1.79
CA SER A 33 19.65 -12.94 2.40
C SER A 33 18.67 -12.09 3.21
N LEU A 34 17.44 -12.58 3.37
CA LEU A 34 16.40 -11.89 4.12
C LEU A 34 16.25 -12.45 5.54
N THR A 35 16.20 -11.55 6.52
CA THR A 35 15.81 -11.88 7.90
C THR A 35 14.44 -11.28 8.18
N VAL A 36 13.48 -12.10 8.60
CA VAL A 36 12.14 -11.62 8.99
C VAL A 36 12.25 -10.67 10.18
N VAL A 37 11.59 -9.51 10.09
CA VAL A 37 11.40 -8.58 11.20
C VAL A 37 9.99 -8.76 11.76
N ASP A 38 8.95 -8.49 10.95
CA ASP A 38 7.57 -8.86 11.28
C ASP A 38 7.04 -9.94 10.34
N PRO A 39 6.56 -11.08 10.87
CA PRO A 39 6.22 -12.25 10.07
C PRO A 39 4.85 -12.17 9.40
N SER A 40 3.92 -11.34 9.90
CA SER A 40 2.61 -11.06 9.29
C SER A 40 1.82 -10.08 10.15
N VAL A 41 1.49 -8.91 9.61
CA VAL A 41 0.57 -7.95 10.23
C VAL A 41 -0.69 -7.85 9.38
N GLY A 42 -1.76 -8.51 9.83
CA GLY A 42 -3.03 -8.61 9.10
C GLY A 42 -3.80 -7.30 9.08
N ASN A 43 -4.41 -7.00 7.93
CA ASN A 43 -5.39 -5.93 7.81
C ASN A 43 -6.84 -6.46 7.82
N HIS A 44 -7.03 -7.76 7.55
CA HIS A 44 -8.34 -8.44 7.49
C HIS A 44 -9.22 -8.02 6.29
N GLN A 45 -8.59 -7.58 5.21
CA GLN A 45 -9.25 -7.30 3.94
C GLN A 45 -9.16 -8.53 3.02
N ALA A 46 -9.25 -8.34 1.70
CA ALA A 46 -9.15 -9.43 0.73
C ALA A 46 -8.16 -9.10 -0.39
N ALA A 47 -7.26 -10.05 -0.68
CA ALA A 47 -6.30 -9.99 -1.78
C ALA A 47 -5.42 -8.73 -1.76
N THR A 48 -4.66 -8.53 -0.67
CA THR A 48 -3.67 -7.46 -0.53
C THR A 48 -2.53 -7.65 -1.52
N CYS A 49 -2.56 -6.95 -2.66
CA CYS A 49 -1.71 -7.25 -3.81
C CYS A 49 -0.64 -6.19 -4.05
N TRP A 50 -0.88 -4.92 -3.78
CA TRP A 50 0.08 -3.85 -4.08
C TRP A 50 0.49 -3.06 -2.85
N VAL A 51 1.68 -2.46 -2.86
CA VAL A 51 2.18 -1.56 -1.80
C VAL A 51 3.01 -0.42 -2.38
N THR A 52 2.82 0.76 -1.82
CA THR A 52 3.67 1.93 -2.06
C THR A 52 3.93 2.69 -0.77
N ALA A 53 4.94 3.56 -0.76
CA ALA A 53 5.32 4.35 0.40
C ALA A 53 5.04 5.84 0.15
N ALA A 54 4.41 6.51 1.13
CA ALA A 54 4.25 7.96 1.13
C ALA A 54 4.40 8.51 2.55
N ARG A 55 5.21 9.57 2.70
CA ARG A 55 5.43 10.25 4.00
C ARG A 55 5.89 9.32 5.15
N GLY A 56 6.61 8.24 4.82
CA GLY A 56 7.08 7.26 5.82
C GLY A 56 6.02 6.22 6.23
N TYR A 57 4.86 6.23 5.59
CA TYR A 57 3.81 5.23 5.73
C TYR A 57 3.74 4.33 4.49
N PHE A 58 3.17 3.14 4.65
CA PHE A 58 2.91 2.21 3.57
C PHE A 58 1.41 2.10 3.32
N PHE A 59 1.01 2.23 2.07
CA PHE A 59 -0.38 2.06 1.65
C PHE A 59 -0.47 0.82 0.78
N VAL A 60 -1.42 -0.05 1.08
CA VAL A 60 -1.61 -1.30 0.38
C VAL A 60 -2.98 -1.35 -0.30
N ALA A 61 -3.01 -1.96 -1.49
CA ALA A 61 -4.24 -2.16 -2.24
C ALA A 61 -4.83 -3.54 -1.94
N ASN A 62 -6.10 -3.56 -1.54
CA ASN A 62 -6.86 -4.79 -1.31
C ASN A 62 -7.84 -5.00 -2.46
N ALA A 63 -7.38 -5.70 -3.50
CA ALA A 63 -8.13 -5.86 -4.74
C ALA A 63 -9.49 -6.53 -4.52
N GLY A 64 -9.57 -7.48 -3.58
CA GLY A 64 -10.77 -8.27 -3.33
C GLY A 64 -11.83 -7.54 -2.53
N SER A 65 -11.46 -6.54 -1.72
CA SER A 65 -12.38 -5.77 -0.88
C SER A 65 -12.62 -4.34 -1.36
N ALA A 66 -11.97 -3.91 -2.44
CA ALA A 66 -12.13 -2.59 -3.04
C ALA A 66 -11.75 -1.43 -2.10
N ASP A 67 -10.71 -1.63 -1.30
CA ASP A 67 -10.24 -0.64 -0.33
C ASP A 67 -8.71 -0.63 -0.23
N LEU A 68 -8.21 0.31 0.57
CA LEU A 68 -6.81 0.46 0.92
C LEU A 68 -6.63 0.29 2.42
N SER A 69 -5.48 -0.24 2.85
CA SER A 69 -5.03 -0.19 4.25
C SER A 69 -3.74 0.62 4.37
N GLY A 70 -3.54 1.25 5.53
CA GLY A 70 -2.35 2.04 5.82
C GLY A 70 -1.56 1.45 6.98
N TYR A 71 -0.24 1.37 6.83
CA TYR A 71 0.69 0.85 7.83
C TYR A 71 1.75 1.89 8.19
N ALA A 72 2.00 2.04 9.50
CA ALA A 72 3.18 2.68 10.03
C ALA A 72 4.28 1.64 10.27
N ILE A 73 5.54 2.08 10.24
CA ILE A 73 6.68 1.26 10.60
C ILE A 73 7.51 1.98 11.66
N ASN A 74 7.97 1.25 12.68
CA ASN A 74 8.86 1.82 13.70
C ASN A 74 10.35 1.65 13.31
N SER A 75 11.24 2.19 14.14
CA SER A 75 12.69 2.11 13.91
C SER A 75 13.24 0.68 13.94
N ALA A 76 12.60 -0.24 14.65
CA ALA A 76 12.95 -1.67 14.66
C ALA A 76 12.42 -2.42 13.43
N GLY A 77 11.48 -1.83 12.69
CA GLY A 77 10.90 -2.41 11.47
C GLY A 77 9.59 -3.13 11.71
N ALA A 78 9.04 -2.99 12.92
CA ALA A 78 7.73 -3.53 13.23
C ALA A 78 6.63 -2.64 12.63
N LEU A 79 5.66 -3.29 12.01
CA LEU A 79 4.54 -2.71 11.31
C LEU A 79 3.31 -2.63 12.21
N SER A 80 2.49 -1.61 12.02
CA SER A 80 1.17 -1.50 12.66
C SER A 80 0.20 -0.76 11.76
N LEU A 81 -1.09 -1.06 11.89
CA LEU A 81 -2.13 -0.31 11.19
C LEU A 81 -2.18 1.14 11.70
N ILE A 82 -2.26 2.10 10.79
CA ILE A 82 -2.36 3.52 11.12
C ILE A 82 -3.63 3.75 11.93
N ASN A 83 -3.50 4.32 13.12
CA ASN A 83 -4.59 4.54 14.09
C ASN A 83 -5.39 3.27 14.44
N GLY A 84 -4.83 2.08 14.23
CA GLY A 84 -5.54 0.81 14.39
C GLY A 84 -6.64 0.56 13.36
N SER A 85 -6.75 1.38 12.32
CA SER A 85 -7.78 1.22 11.28
C SER A 85 -7.36 0.19 10.24
N GLN A 86 -8.24 -0.77 10.00
CA GLN A 86 -8.07 -1.78 8.96
C GLN A 86 -8.27 -1.20 7.54
N VAL A 87 -9.17 -0.23 7.41
CA VAL A 87 -9.48 0.46 6.15
C VAL A 87 -9.04 1.92 6.25
N ALA A 88 -8.15 2.32 5.36
CA ALA A 88 -7.69 3.70 5.22
C ALA A 88 -8.58 4.50 4.24
N ALA A 89 -9.04 3.86 3.16
CA ALA A 89 -9.96 4.45 2.19
C ALA A 89 -10.66 3.39 1.34
N THR A 90 -11.83 3.72 0.80
CA THR A 90 -12.55 2.90 -0.20
C THR A 90 -12.26 3.41 -1.61
N THR A 91 -12.35 2.53 -2.61
CA THR A 91 -12.01 2.81 -4.01
C THR A 91 -13.15 2.42 -4.95
N GLY A 92 -13.02 2.72 -6.25
CA GLY A 92 -14.00 2.33 -7.27
C GLY A 92 -14.16 0.81 -7.43
N GLY A 93 -13.10 0.04 -7.20
CA GLY A 93 -13.14 -1.43 -7.19
C GLY A 93 -11.95 -2.08 -7.89
N GLY A 94 -11.45 -3.17 -7.29
CA GLY A 94 -10.27 -3.86 -7.78
C GLY A 94 -9.04 -2.95 -7.89
N PRO A 95 -8.62 -2.29 -6.79
CA PRO A 95 -7.38 -1.53 -6.80
C PRO A 95 -6.22 -2.50 -7.03
N ILE A 96 -5.45 -2.29 -8.09
CA ILE A 96 -4.37 -3.19 -8.51
C ILE A 96 -3.00 -2.51 -8.57
N ASP A 97 -2.95 -1.18 -8.65
CA ASP A 97 -1.71 -0.41 -8.63
C ASP A 97 -1.90 0.94 -7.90
N LEU A 98 -0.81 1.46 -7.34
CA LEU A 98 -0.74 2.69 -6.55
C LEU A 98 0.49 3.49 -6.96
N ALA A 99 0.31 4.79 -7.22
CA ALA A 99 1.40 5.73 -7.45
C ALA A 99 1.32 6.93 -6.51
N VAL A 100 2.48 7.47 -6.13
CA VAL A 100 2.62 8.57 -5.17
C VAL A 100 3.31 9.75 -5.85
N SER A 101 2.82 10.98 -5.62
CA SER A 101 3.49 12.18 -6.11
C SER A 101 4.89 12.34 -5.53
N SER A 102 5.82 13.02 -6.22
CA SER A 102 7.20 13.16 -5.75
C SER A 102 7.36 13.82 -4.38
N ASP A 103 6.40 14.64 -3.97
CA ASP A 103 6.35 15.28 -2.65
C ASP A 103 5.66 14.42 -1.57
N GLY A 104 5.17 13.23 -1.94
CA GLY A 104 4.47 12.29 -1.07
C GLY A 104 3.10 12.76 -0.60
N GLN A 105 2.56 13.85 -1.15
CA GLN A 105 1.31 14.45 -0.68
C GLN A 105 0.06 13.83 -1.28
N TYR A 106 0.20 13.14 -2.42
CA TYR A 106 -0.90 12.57 -3.16
C TYR A 106 -0.65 11.11 -3.46
N LEU A 107 -1.69 10.31 -3.31
CA LEU A 107 -1.75 8.89 -3.64
C LEU A 107 -2.83 8.71 -4.70
N TYR A 108 -2.45 8.09 -5.81
CA TYR A 108 -3.31 7.77 -6.95
C TYR A 108 -3.48 6.27 -7.00
N VAL A 109 -4.72 5.83 -7.15
CA VAL A 109 -5.06 4.41 -7.10
C VAL A 109 -5.75 4.01 -8.38
N GLU A 110 -5.16 3.05 -9.07
CA GLU A 110 -5.75 2.46 -10.24
C GLU A 110 -6.81 1.42 -9.83
N SER A 111 -8.07 1.76 -10.06
CA SER A 111 -9.22 0.88 -9.84
C SER A 111 -9.63 0.22 -11.16
N GLY A 112 -8.96 -0.88 -11.49
CA GLY A 112 -9.12 -1.57 -12.77
C GLY A 112 -10.54 -2.12 -13.00
N GLY A 113 -11.26 -2.46 -11.92
CA GLY A 113 -12.64 -2.95 -11.99
C GLY A 113 -13.64 -1.92 -12.53
N THR A 114 -13.38 -0.64 -12.25
CA THR A 114 -14.20 0.49 -12.70
C THR A 114 -13.58 1.28 -13.86
N GLY A 115 -12.28 1.11 -14.12
CA GLY A 115 -11.55 1.91 -15.11
C GLY A 115 -11.40 3.36 -14.66
N THR A 116 -11.09 3.55 -13.38
CA THR A 116 -10.94 4.87 -12.75
C THR A 116 -9.59 4.99 -12.06
N VAL A 117 -9.14 6.23 -11.87
CA VAL A 117 -8.09 6.56 -10.92
C VAL A 117 -8.72 7.30 -9.75
N ASP A 118 -8.68 6.69 -8.56
CA ASP A 118 -9.10 7.33 -7.32
C ASP A 118 -7.95 8.15 -6.74
N GLU A 119 -8.25 9.36 -6.28
CA GLU A 119 -7.25 10.33 -5.86
C GLU A 119 -7.40 10.65 -4.36
N PHE A 120 -6.30 10.55 -3.63
CA PHE A 120 -6.24 10.80 -2.19
C PHE A 120 -5.13 11.77 -1.84
N ARG A 121 -5.41 12.68 -0.90
CA ARG A 121 -4.40 13.39 -0.15
C ARG A 121 -3.88 12.50 0.97
N VAL A 122 -2.56 12.40 1.09
CA VAL A 122 -1.89 11.76 2.23
C VAL A 122 -1.68 12.82 3.30
N ASN A 123 -2.32 12.67 4.46
CA ASN A 123 -2.15 13.60 5.58
C ASN A 123 -0.83 13.36 6.32
N ILE A 124 -0.44 14.30 7.17
CA ILE A 124 0.83 14.21 7.93
C ILE A 124 0.84 13.05 8.93
N ASP A 125 -0.34 12.65 9.40
CA ASP A 125 -0.54 11.51 10.31
C ASP A 125 -0.71 10.17 9.56
N GLY A 126 -0.54 10.17 8.23
CA GLY A 126 -0.68 8.98 7.39
C GLY A 126 -2.12 8.61 7.05
N THR A 127 -3.12 9.38 7.48
CA THR A 127 -4.51 9.17 7.03
C THR A 127 -4.71 9.62 5.59
N LEU A 128 -5.69 9.05 4.90
CA LEU A 128 -6.06 9.42 3.53
C LEU A 128 -7.33 10.28 3.53
N GLY A 129 -7.32 11.34 2.72
CA GLY A 129 -8.52 12.13 2.42
C GLY A 129 -8.82 12.06 0.93
N ALA A 130 -10.01 11.57 0.55
CA ALA A 130 -10.43 11.55 -0.84
C ALA A 130 -10.49 12.98 -1.40
N ILE A 131 -9.93 13.18 -2.60
CA ILE A 131 -9.94 14.48 -3.28
C ILE A 131 -10.59 14.43 -4.66
N GLY A 132 -10.69 13.25 -5.27
CA GLY A 132 -11.26 13.11 -6.59
C GLY A 132 -11.30 11.68 -7.09
N VAL A 133 -12.00 11.51 -8.22
CA VAL A 133 -11.96 10.31 -9.04
C VAL A 133 -12.03 10.75 -10.49
N VAL A 134 -11.16 10.20 -11.33
CA VAL A 134 -11.18 10.46 -12.77
C VAL A 134 -11.44 9.18 -13.53
N ALA A 135 -12.29 9.28 -14.56
CA ALA A 135 -12.49 8.20 -15.49
C ALA A 135 -11.22 8.04 -16.33
N ALA A 136 -10.78 6.80 -16.48
CA ALA A 136 -9.68 6.41 -17.33
C ALA A 136 -10.19 5.33 -18.31
N ALA A 137 -9.30 4.47 -18.79
CA ALA A 137 -9.68 3.31 -19.60
C ALA A 137 -9.95 2.09 -18.72
N ARG A 138 -10.75 1.14 -19.20
CA ARG A 138 -10.80 -0.21 -18.63
C ARG A 138 -9.58 -0.99 -19.12
N GLY A 139 -9.07 -1.89 -18.29
CA GLY A 139 -7.88 -2.69 -18.61
C GLY A 139 -6.57 -1.92 -18.50
N LEU A 140 -6.51 -0.96 -17.57
CA LEU A 140 -5.23 -0.44 -17.09
C LEU A 140 -4.49 -1.59 -16.37
N GLU A 141 -3.17 -1.54 -16.44
CA GLU A 141 -2.27 -2.54 -15.86
C GLU A 141 -1.09 -1.86 -15.15
N GLY A 142 -1.21 -0.56 -14.87
CA GLY A 142 -0.15 0.21 -14.24
C GLY A 142 -0.35 1.73 -14.27
N ILE A 143 0.06 2.40 -13.20
CA ILE A 143 0.05 3.85 -13.03
C ILE A 143 1.41 4.36 -12.52
N VAL A 144 1.79 5.57 -12.95
CA VAL A 144 2.93 6.30 -12.40
C VAL A 144 2.54 7.75 -12.14
N ALA A 145 3.08 8.32 -11.07
CA ALA A 145 2.96 9.73 -10.71
C ALA A 145 4.35 10.34 -10.62
N ILE A 146 4.44 11.64 -10.90
CA ILE A 146 5.67 12.45 -10.87
C ILE A 146 5.55 13.58 -9.86
#